data_AF-A0A952X515-F1
#
_entry.id   AF-A0A952X515-F1
#
_cell.length_a   1.000
_cell.length_b   1.000
_cell.length_c   1.000
_cell.angle_alpha   90.00
_cell.angle_beta   90.00
_cell.angle_gamma   90.00
#
_symmetry.space_group_name_H-M   'P 1'
#
loop_
_entity.id
_entity.type
_entity.pdbx_description
1 polymer ?
#
loop_
_entity_poly.entity_id
_entity_poly.type
_entity_poly.pdbx_seq_one_letter_code
_entity_poly.pdbx_strand_id
1 'polypeptide(L)'
;MHYSIGVDQPIAPGEPLPPLPKIPRGALVVIEGRAPIWRYGMAFHLLHGSPAGAIAVFDPRIGAVVVASHHPSWREGQIIEMDSPSE
;
A
#
# COMPACT_ATOMS: atom_id res chain seq x y z
N MET A 1 1.37 3.69 -8.02
CA MET A 1 1.17 4.94 -7.26
C MET A 1 1.32 4.64 -5.77
N HIS A 2 1.67 5.62 -4.94
CA HIS A 2 1.97 5.40 -3.52
C HIS A 2 0.82 5.85 -2.60
N TYR A 3 0.59 5.11 -1.53
CA TYR A 3 -0.29 5.45 -0.42
C TYR A 3 0.52 5.35 0.88
N SER A 4 1.07 6.49 1.30
CA SER A 4 1.86 6.58 2.52
C SER A 4 0.96 6.57 3.75
N ILE A 5 1.18 5.59 4.64
CA ILE A 5 0.49 5.41 5.91
C ILE A 5 1.40 5.66 7.13
N GLY A 6 2.64 6.10 6.86
CA GLY A 6 3.66 6.32 7.87
C GLY A 6 3.23 7.33 8.94
N VAL A 7 3.79 7.16 10.14
CA VAL A 7 3.56 8.05 11.28
C VAL A 7 4.87 8.33 12.02
N ASP A 8 5.01 9.55 12.55
CA ASP A 8 6.23 10.00 13.23
C ASP A 8 6.21 9.78 14.75
N GLN A 9 5.07 9.35 15.29
CA GLN A 9 4.89 9.07 16.73
C GLN A 9 4.07 7.79 16.93
N PRO A 10 4.09 7.19 18.13
CA PRO A 10 3.18 6.10 18.48
C PRO A 10 1.72 6.52 18.29
N ILE A 11 0.92 5.61 17.72
CA ILE A 11 -0.50 5.81 17.42
C ILE A 11 -1.36 4.68 18.00
N ALA A 12 -2.65 4.95 18.20
CA ALA A 12 -3.64 3.96 18.62
C ALA A 12 -4.47 3.41 17.43
N PRO A 13 -5.08 2.21 17.53
CA PRO A 13 -5.93 1.65 16.47
C PRO A 13 -7.14 2.50 16.06
N GLY A 14 -7.59 3.40 16.93
CA GLY A 14 -8.69 4.33 16.63
C GLY A 14 -8.28 5.52 15.75
N GLU A 15 -6.99 5.73 15.50
CA GLU A 15 -6.53 6.83 14.67
C GLU A 15 -6.75 6.56 13.17
N PRO A 16 -7.31 7.53 12.44
CA PRO A 16 -7.71 7.33 11.06
C PRO A 16 -6.51 7.12 10.14
N LEU A 17 -6.75 6.46 9.02
CA LEU A 17 -5.82 6.46 7.88
C LEU A 17 -5.84 7.81 7.16
N PRO A 18 -4.78 8.19 6.44
CA PRO A 18 -4.80 9.35 5.55
C PRO A 18 -5.90 9.20 4.49
N PRO A 19 -6.48 10.29 3.98
CA PRO A 19 -7.48 10.22 2.92
C PRO A 19 -6.89 9.53 1.68
N LEU A 20 -7.70 8.74 0.98
CA LEU A 20 -7.26 8.12 -0.27
C LEU A 20 -6.96 9.22 -1.30
N PRO A 21 -5.80 9.19 -1.97
CA PRO A 21 -5.56 10.00 -3.15
C PRO A 21 -6.52 9.58 -4.28
N LYS A 22 -6.57 10.36 -5.37
CA LYS A 22 -7.32 9.95 -6.56
C LYS A 22 -6.66 8.72 -7.20
N ILE A 23 -7.29 7.56 -7.09
CA ILE A 23 -6.80 6.29 -7.64
C ILE A 23 -7.37 6.10 -9.05
N PRO A 24 -6.54 6.09 -10.11
CA PRO A 24 -6.99 5.71 -11.45
C PRO A 24 -7.49 4.25 -11.44
N ARG A 25 -8.57 3.97 -12.17
CA ARG A 25 -9.12 2.60 -12.27
C ARG A 25 -8.06 1.65 -12.84
N GLY A 26 -7.86 0.52 -12.16
CA GLY A 26 -6.90 -0.51 -12.55
C GLY A 26 -5.45 -0.19 -12.15
N ALA A 27 -5.19 0.93 -11.47
CA ALA A 27 -3.83 1.27 -11.02
C ALA A 27 -3.31 0.28 -9.97
N LEU A 28 -2.00 0.04 -9.99
CA LEU A 28 -1.27 -0.55 -8.87
C LEU A 28 -1.09 0.50 -7.76
N VAL A 29 -1.55 0.18 -6.56
CA VAL A 29 -1.35 1.00 -5.36
C VAL A 29 -0.33 0.32 -4.44
N VAL A 30 0.70 1.07 -4.05
CA VAL A 30 1.76 0.62 -3.15
C VAL A 30 1.54 1.27 -1.79
N ILE A 31 1.30 0.46 -0.76
CA ILE A 31 1.23 0.91 0.64
C ILE A 31 2.66 1.03 1.16
N GLU A 32 2.98 2.16 1.78
CA GLU A 32 4.32 2.44 2.30
C GLU A 32 4.32 3.25 3.60
N GLY A 33 5.49 3.43 4.20
CA GLY A 33 5.70 4.25 5.39
C GLY A 33 5.82 3.46 6.68
N ARG A 34 6.56 3.98 7.66
CA ARG A 34 6.76 3.29 8.94
C ARG A 34 5.48 3.34 9.77
N ALA A 35 4.84 2.18 9.95
CA ALA A 35 3.58 2.07 10.67
C ALA A 35 3.43 0.69 11.34
N PRO A 36 2.57 0.56 12.37
CA PRO A 36 2.24 -0.73 12.94
C PRO A 36 1.54 -1.68 11.94
N ILE A 37 1.75 -2.99 12.07
CA ILE A 37 1.19 -4.02 11.18
C ILE A 37 -0.33 -3.89 11.02
N TRP A 38 -1.06 -3.61 12.10
CA TRP A 38 -2.51 -3.45 12.05
C TRP A 38 -2.95 -2.30 11.13
N ARG A 39 -2.15 -1.24 10.98
CA ARG A 39 -2.45 -0.10 10.10
C ARG A 39 -2.29 -0.50 8.63
N TYR A 40 -1.32 -1.35 8.31
CA TYR A 40 -1.22 -1.98 6.99
C TYR A 40 -2.45 -2.83 6.67
N GLY A 41 -2.95 -3.60 7.64
CA GLY A 41 -4.19 -4.37 7.49
C GLY A 41 -5.42 -3.49 7.22
N MET A 42 -5.55 -2.37 7.94
CA MET A 42 -6.61 -1.38 7.71
C MET A 42 -6.50 -0.75 6.31
N ALA A 43 -5.28 -0.36 5.90
CA ALA A 43 -5.03 0.24 4.59
C ALA A 43 -5.33 -0.73 3.44
N PHE A 44 -4.93 -1.99 3.58
CA PHE A 44 -5.27 -3.06 2.65
C PHE A 44 -6.80 -3.21 2.51
N HIS A 45 -7.52 -3.30 3.63
CA HIS A 45 -8.98 -3.45 3.60
C HIS A 45 -9.68 -2.24 2.98
N LEU A 46 -9.21 -1.02 3.27
CA LEU A 46 -9.71 0.21 2.66
C LEU A 46 -9.50 0.21 1.13
N LEU A 47 -8.31 -0.20 0.66
CA LEU A 47 -7.96 -0.22 -0.75
C LEU A 47 -8.65 -1.32 -1.54
N HIS A 48 -9.04 -2.44 -0.91
CA HIS A 48 -9.79 -3.52 -1.56
C HIS A 48 -11.12 -3.02 -2.18
N GLY A 49 -11.81 -2.07 -1.54
CA GLY A 49 -13.03 -1.46 -2.06
C GLY A 49 -12.80 -0.32 -3.06
N SER A 50 -11.55 -0.01 -3.41
CA SER A 50 -11.20 1.13 -4.27
C SER A 50 -11.11 0.75 -5.76
N PRO A 51 -10.91 1.72 -6.67
CA PRO A 51 -10.67 1.43 -8.09
C PRO A 51 -9.33 0.74 -8.41
N ALA A 52 -8.48 0.45 -7.42
CA ALA A 52 -7.18 -0.19 -7.63
C ALA A 52 -7.33 -1.55 -8.33
N GLY A 53 -6.42 -1.84 -9.28
CA GLY A 53 -6.35 -3.14 -9.95
C GLY A 53 -5.52 -4.16 -9.16
N ALA A 54 -4.55 -3.67 -8.39
CA ALA A 54 -3.71 -4.47 -7.50
C ALA A 54 -3.20 -3.62 -6.34
N ILE A 55 -2.85 -4.29 -5.25
CA ILE A 55 -2.28 -3.69 -4.04
C ILE A 55 -0.94 -4.37 -3.77
N ALA A 56 0.09 -3.56 -3.51
CA ALA A 56 1.39 -4.01 -3.06
C ALA A 56 1.79 -3.34 -1.75
N VAL A 57 2.69 -3.96 -1.00
CA VAL A 57 3.31 -3.40 0.21
C VAL A 57 4.80 -3.22 -0.06
N PHE A 58 5.29 -2.01 0.17
CA PHE A 58 6.70 -1.69 0.01
C PHE A 58 7.55 -2.30 1.14
N ASP A 59 8.58 -3.06 0.77
CA ASP A 59 9.66 -3.50 1.65
C ASP A 59 10.98 -2.89 1.15
N PRO A 60 11.70 -2.08 1.95
CA PRO A 60 12.92 -1.40 1.52
C PRO A 60 14.07 -2.34 1.13
N ARG A 61 13.98 -3.64 1.42
CA ARG A 61 15.01 -4.63 1.07
C ARG A 61 14.81 -5.23 -0.32
N ILE A 62 13.57 -5.27 -0.82
CA ILE A 62 13.21 -6.05 -2.01
C ILE A 62 12.29 -5.32 -2.98
N GLY A 63 11.71 -4.17 -2.63
CA GLY A 63 10.74 -3.44 -3.45
C GLY A 63 9.30 -3.68 -3.00
N ALA A 64 8.33 -3.41 -3.90
CA ALA A 64 6.91 -3.55 -3.56
C ALA A 64 6.38 -4.94 -3.88
N VAL A 65 5.98 -5.69 -2.85
CA VAL A 65 5.42 -7.04 -2.99
C VAL A 65 3.92 -6.94 -3.21
N VAL A 66 3.43 -7.44 -4.35
CA VAL A 66 1.99 -7.52 -4.63
C VAL A 66 1.34 -8.50 -3.65
N VAL A 67 0.33 -8.03 -2.91
CA VAL A 67 -0.37 -8.81 -1.87
C VAL A 67 -1.81 -9.17 -2.26
N ALA A 68 -2.39 -8.47 -3.24
CA ALA A 68 -3.68 -8.82 -3.84
C ALA A 68 -3.80 -8.24 -5.25
N SER A 69 -4.43 -8.97 -6.16
CA SER A 69 -4.68 -8.50 -7.53
C SER A 69 -6.04 -8.94 -8.08
N HIS A 70 -6.72 -8.03 -8.79
CA HIS A 70 -7.84 -8.32 -9.69
C HIS A 70 -7.46 -8.09 -11.17
N HIS A 71 -6.19 -7.81 -11.44
CA HIS A 71 -5.72 -7.40 -12.74
C HIS A 71 -4.69 -8.41 -13.28
N PRO A 72 -4.82 -8.89 -14.53
CA PRO A 72 -4.01 -9.99 -15.06
C PRO A 72 -2.52 -9.68 -15.16
N SER A 73 -2.13 -8.40 -15.17
CA SER A 73 -0.71 -7.98 -15.21
C SER A 73 0.03 -8.15 -13.89
N TRP A 74 -0.64 -8.40 -12.77
CA TRP A 74 -0.01 -8.57 -11.47
C TRP A 74 -0.53 -9.80 -10.73
N ARG A 75 0.35 -10.48 -10.02
CA ARG A 75 0.03 -11.67 -9.22
C ARG A 75 0.60 -11.55 -7.82
N GLU A 76 -0.06 -12.16 -6.86
CA GLU A 76 0.39 -12.19 -5.46
C GLU A 76 1.81 -12.78 -5.36
N GLY A 77 2.65 -12.15 -4.54
CA GLY A 77 4.06 -12.50 -4.38
C GLY A 77 4.99 -11.93 -5.46
N GLN A 78 4.45 -11.34 -6.54
CA GLN A 78 5.27 -10.61 -7.51
C GLN A 78 5.94 -9.42 -6.82
N ILE A 79 7.24 -9.25 -7.08
CA ILE A 79 8.01 -8.11 -6.63
C ILE A 79 8.04 -7.07 -7.76
N ILE A 80 7.65 -5.84 -7.45
CA ILE A 80 7.83 -4.69 -8.32
C ILE A 80 9.09 -3.97 -7.88
N GLU A 81 10.12 -4.03 -8.74
CA GLU A 81 11.37 -3.31 -8.54
C GLU A 81 11.08 -1.81 -8.53
N MET A 82 11.42 -1.16 -7.42
CA MET A 82 11.37 0.28 -7.25
C MET A 82 12.37 0.71 -6.20
N ASP A 83 12.97 1.88 -6.40
CA ASP A 83 13.82 2.49 -5.40
C ASP A 83 13.00 2.88 -4.17
N SER A 84 13.67 2.95 -3.03
CA SER A 84 13.06 3.51 -1.83
C SER A 84 12.53 4.91 -2.13
N PRO A 85 11.29 5.23 -1.70
CA PRO A 85 10.79 6.60 -1.75
C PRO A 85 11.82 7.50 -1.10
N SER A 86 12.27 8.54 -1.81
CA SER A 86 13.15 9.56 -1.25
C SER A 86 12.49 10.15 -0.01
N GLU A 87 13.22 10.20 1.12
CA GLU A 87 12.76 10.75 2.40
C GLU A 87 12.18 12.17 2.29
#